data_AF-A0A9E4EHF3-F1
#
_entry.id   AF-A0A9E4EHF3-F1
#
_cell.length_a   1.000
_cell.length_b   1.000
_cell.length_c   1.000
_cell.angle_alpha   90.00
_cell.angle_beta   90.00
_cell.angle_gamma   90.00
#
_symmetry.space_group_name_H-M   'P 1'
#
loop_
_entity.id
_entity.type
_entity.pdbx_description
1 polymer ?
#
loop_
_entity_poly.entity_id
_entity_poly.type
_entity_poly.pdbx_seq_one_letter_code
_entity_poly.pdbx_strand_id
1 'polypeptide(L)'
;MARLEADAYAAFSRDGYLVLPSVFTVAEVAAMRADADFVLELIVNSSLANQRHSRRLDIRRRRDGTMIVRKIQPIVDLALALARFSNDDRLLRPMAELMGDEPVLMEEKLNYKQPVPAMDLFDVPADDDR
;
A
#
# COMPACT_ATOMS: atom_id res chain seq x y z
N MET A 1 -8.80 -2.66 24.32
CA MET A 1 -8.11 -1.49 23.74
C MET A 1 -9.02 -0.28 23.82
N ALA A 2 -8.48 0.92 24.04
CA ALA A 2 -9.26 2.12 24.31
C ALA A 2 -9.96 2.67 23.04
N ARG A 3 -11.12 3.28 23.25
CA ARG A 3 -11.90 4.05 22.26
C ARG A 3 -11.09 5.28 21.82
N LEU A 4 -11.38 5.84 20.64
CA LEU A 4 -10.88 7.16 20.26
C LEU A 4 -11.37 8.20 21.27
N GLU A 5 -10.42 8.98 21.79
CA GLU A 5 -10.70 10.11 22.67
C GLU A 5 -11.41 11.24 21.90
N ALA A 6 -12.17 12.09 22.60
CA ALA A 6 -12.92 13.19 21.98
C ALA A 6 -12.04 14.14 21.15
N ASP A 7 -10.79 14.34 21.57
CA ASP A 7 -9.83 15.17 20.85
C ASP A 7 -9.43 14.57 19.49
N ALA A 8 -9.40 13.24 19.37
CA ALA A 8 -9.09 12.56 18.10
C ALA A 8 -10.22 12.76 17.07
N TYR A 9 -11.48 12.74 17.52
CA TYR A 9 -12.63 13.07 16.68
C TYR A 9 -12.60 14.53 16.23
N ALA A 10 -12.32 15.46 17.15
CA ALA A 10 -12.24 16.88 16.83
C ALA A 10 -11.10 17.18 15.84
N ALA A 11 -9.95 16.52 16.00
CA ALA A 11 -8.84 16.62 15.06
C ALA A 11 -9.21 16.08 13.68
N PHE A 12 -9.83 14.89 13.61
CA PHE A 12 -10.27 14.31 12.33
C PHE A 12 -11.31 15.19 11.63
N SER A 13 -12.31 15.71 12.35
CA SER A 13 -13.32 16.61 11.78
C SER A 13 -12.73 17.95 11.29
N ARG A 14 -11.71 18.47 11.97
CA ARG A 14 -11.08 19.74 11.60
C ARG A 14 -10.09 19.57 10.44
N ASP A 15 -9.26 18.55 10.49
CA ASP A 15 -8.09 18.41 9.62
C ASP A 15 -8.32 17.45 8.44
N GLY A 16 -9.38 16.62 8.52
CA GLY A 16 -9.68 15.58 7.52
C GLY A 16 -8.76 14.35 7.60
N TYR A 17 -7.87 14.29 8.59
CA TYR A 17 -7.00 13.15 8.86
C TYR A 17 -6.76 12.98 10.36
N LEU A 18 -6.34 11.79 10.77
CA LEU A 18 -5.95 11.47 12.14
C LEU A 18 -4.61 10.73 12.11
N VAL A 19 -3.70 11.11 13.01
CA VAL A 19 -2.42 10.42 13.19
C VAL A 19 -2.49 9.61 14.47
N LEU A 20 -2.29 8.30 14.35
CA LEU A 20 -2.17 7.39 15.49
C LEU A 20 -0.69 7.01 15.65
N PRO A 21 0.03 7.58 16.63
CA PRO A 21 1.46 7.34 16.78
C PRO A 21 1.72 5.93 17.28
N SER A 22 2.69 5.25 16.67
CA SER A 22 3.27 3.99 17.16
C SER A 22 2.26 2.87 17.46
N VAL A 23 1.20 2.77 16.66
CA VAL A 23 0.17 1.71 16.77
C VAL A 23 0.75 0.31 16.63
N PHE A 24 1.78 0.18 15.80
CA PHE A 24 2.51 -1.05 15.55
C PHE A 24 3.93 -0.94 16.09
N THR A 25 4.44 -2.06 16.57
CA THR A 25 5.82 -2.19 17.04
C THR A 25 6.81 -2.14 15.88
N VAL A 26 8.07 -1.85 16.19
CA VAL A 26 9.17 -1.88 15.20
C VAL A 26 9.26 -3.23 14.50
N ALA A 27 9.04 -4.34 15.23
CA ALA A 27 9.09 -5.69 14.66
C ALA A 27 7.95 -5.94 13.66
N GLU A 28 6.73 -5.49 13.98
CA GLU A 28 5.58 -5.59 13.08
C GLU A 28 5.78 -4.77 11.81
N VAL A 29 6.26 -3.52 11.95
CA VAL A 29 6.56 -2.66 10.80
C VAL A 29 7.69 -3.25 9.96
N ALA A 30 8.71 -3.86 10.58
CA ALA A 30 9.78 -4.55 9.86
C ALA A 30 9.26 -5.76 9.07
N ALA A 31 8.31 -6.53 9.62
CA ALA A 31 7.66 -7.62 8.89
C ALA A 31 6.83 -7.12 7.71
N MET A 32 6.06 -6.04 7.89
CA MET A 32 5.31 -5.42 6.79
C MET A 32 6.24 -4.90 5.68
N ARG A 33 7.40 -4.34 6.05
CA ARG A 33 8.42 -3.91 5.10
C ARG A 33 8.99 -5.09 4.31
N ALA A 34 9.36 -6.17 4.99
CA ALA A 34 9.87 -7.37 4.34
C ALA A 34 8.85 -7.96 3.35
N ASP A 35 7.57 -7.98 3.71
CA ASP A 35 6.49 -8.40 2.82
C ASP A 35 6.33 -7.45 1.62
N ALA A 36 6.45 -6.13 1.82
CA ALA A 36 6.38 -5.17 0.73
C ALA A 36 7.55 -5.28 -0.25
N ASP A 37 8.75 -5.56 0.25
CA ASP A 37 9.96 -5.81 -0.56
C ASP A 37 9.79 -7.13 -1.35
N PHE A 38 9.32 -8.19 -0.69
CA PHE A 38 9.01 -9.48 -1.33
C PHE A 38 7.99 -9.36 -2.47
N VAL A 39 6.87 -8.65 -2.23
CA VAL A 39 5.81 -8.45 -3.24
C VAL A 39 6.36 -7.69 -4.45
N LEU A 40 7.18 -6.66 -4.21
CA LEU A 40 7.80 -5.88 -5.28
C LEU A 40 8.70 -6.75 -6.15
N GLU A 41 9.62 -7.50 -5.52
CA GLU A 41 10.52 -8.41 -6.21
C GLU A 41 9.75 -9.48 -6.99
N LEU A 42 8.79 -10.14 -6.34
CA LEU A 42 7.97 -11.18 -6.94
C LEU A 42 7.27 -10.67 -8.21
N ILE A 43 6.59 -9.53 -8.13
CA ILE A 43 5.77 -9.02 -9.23
C ILE A 43 6.62 -8.50 -10.39
N VAL A 44 7.72 -7.81 -10.11
CA VAL A 44 8.63 -7.31 -11.16
C VAL A 44 9.36 -8.47 -11.83
N ASN A 45 9.97 -9.36 -11.04
CA ASN A 45 10.76 -10.46 -11.58
C ASN A 45 9.89 -11.48 -12.32
N SER A 46 8.70 -11.80 -11.81
CA SER A 46 7.79 -12.70 -12.51
C SER A 46 7.28 -12.08 -13.83
N SER A 47 7.05 -10.77 -13.87
CA SER A 47 6.65 -10.10 -15.11
C SER A 47 7.76 -10.18 -16.16
N LEU A 48 9.00 -9.89 -15.77
CA LEU A 48 10.17 -9.95 -16.65
C LEU A 48 10.47 -11.37 -17.13
N ALA A 49 10.56 -12.33 -16.20
CA ALA A 49 10.91 -13.72 -16.51
C ALA A 49 9.90 -14.40 -17.43
N ASN A 50 8.61 -14.05 -17.29
CA ASN A 50 7.55 -14.60 -18.13
C ASN A 50 7.20 -13.72 -19.33
N GLN A 51 7.90 -12.59 -19.51
CA GLN A 51 7.61 -11.57 -20.54
C GLN A 51 6.12 -11.20 -20.60
N ARG A 52 5.50 -11.07 -19.43
CA ARG A 52 4.07 -10.79 -19.28
C ARG A 52 3.85 -9.71 -18.26
N HIS A 53 3.16 -8.65 -18.64
CA HIS A 53 2.79 -7.59 -17.71
C HIS A 53 1.76 -8.12 -16.70
N SER A 54 2.16 -8.24 -15.43
CA SER A 54 1.22 -8.55 -14.35
C SER A 54 0.13 -7.49 -14.27
N ARG A 55 -1.14 -7.92 -14.25
CA ARG A 55 -2.27 -6.99 -14.08
C ARG A 55 -2.28 -6.27 -12.73
N ARG A 56 -1.49 -6.76 -11.77
CA ARG A 56 -1.32 -6.11 -10.47
C ARG A 56 -0.35 -4.95 -10.52
N LEU A 57 0.52 -4.91 -11.53
CA LEU A 57 1.65 -4.01 -11.61
C LEU A 57 1.29 -2.74 -12.39
N ASP A 58 1.32 -1.59 -11.72
CA ASP A 58 1.24 -0.29 -12.36
C ASP A 58 2.65 0.32 -12.43
N ILE A 59 3.22 0.33 -13.64
CA ILE A 59 4.52 0.94 -13.95
C ILE A 59 4.32 2.22 -14.75
N ARG A 60 5.15 3.22 -14.48
CA ARG A 60 5.10 4.54 -15.11
C ARG A 60 6.45 5.00 -15.57
N ARG A 61 6.48 5.76 -16.67
CA ARG A 61 7.68 6.38 -17.22
C ARG A 61 7.72 7.87 -16.84
N ARG A 62 8.75 8.28 -16.11
CA ARG A 62 9.02 9.68 -15.78
C ARG A 62 9.55 10.45 -16.99
N ARG A 63 9.58 11.78 -16.88
CA ARG A 63 10.05 12.69 -17.94
C ARG A 63 11.51 12.47 -18.35
N ASP A 64 12.34 11.99 -17.43
CA ASP A 64 13.74 11.66 -17.66
C ASP A 64 13.94 10.27 -18.28
N GLY A 65 12.85 9.55 -18.58
CA GLY A 65 12.86 8.19 -19.13
C GLY A 65 12.90 7.09 -18.07
N THR A 66 13.14 7.42 -16.80
CA THR A 66 13.16 6.44 -15.70
C THR A 66 11.80 5.77 -15.56
N MET A 67 11.78 4.44 -15.49
CA MET A 67 10.57 3.69 -15.15
C MET A 67 10.51 3.46 -13.65
N ILE A 68 9.31 3.62 -13.08
CA ILE A 68 9.03 3.34 -11.66
C ILE A 68 7.86 2.39 -11.53
N VAL A 69 7.87 1.58 -10.47
CA VAL A 69 6.63 0.99 -9.96
C VAL A 69 5.87 2.08 -9.22
N ARG A 70 4.67 2.43 -9.69
CA ARG A 70 3.78 3.37 -9.00
C ARG A 70 3.00 2.65 -7.91
N LYS A 71 2.42 1.51 -8.25
CA LYS A 71 1.68 0.70 -7.28
C LYS A 71 1.58 -0.77 -7.68
N ILE A 72 1.31 -1.61 -6.69
CA ILE A 72 0.90 -2.99 -6.85
C ILE A 72 -0.43 -3.20 -6.12
N GLN A 73 -1.43 -3.76 -6.81
CA GLN A 73 -2.74 -4.09 -6.24
C GLN A 73 -3.46 -5.21 -7.03
N PRO A 74 -4.22 -6.11 -6.38
CA PRO A 74 -4.32 -6.29 -4.92
C PRO A 74 -3.05 -6.91 -4.31
N ILE A 75 -2.92 -6.93 -2.99
CA ILE A 75 -1.68 -7.37 -2.28
C ILE A 75 -1.89 -8.31 -1.10
N VAL A 76 -3.07 -8.35 -0.48
CA VAL A 76 -3.28 -9.12 0.77
C VAL A 76 -3.18 -10.63 0.58
N ASP A 77 -3.43 -11.15 -0.62
CA ASP A 77 -3.28 -12.57 -0.95
C ASP A 77 -1.81 -13.00 -1.18
N LEU A 78 -0.89 -12.04 -1.25
CA LEU A 78 0.51 -12.30 -1.58
C LEU A 78 1.41 -12.40 -0.34
N ALA A 79 1.01 -11.83 0.81
CA ALA A 79 1.87 -11.71 1.97
C ALA A 79 1.11 -11.70 3.30
N LEU A 80 1.56 -12.51 4.26
CA LEU A 80 0.80 -12.81 5.47
C LEU A 80 0.79 -11.65 6.48
N ALA A 81 1.87 -10.90 6.63
CA ALA A 81 1.89 -9.77 7.55
C ALA A 81 0.96 -8.65 7.06
N LEU A 82 0.92 -8.43 5.74
CA LEU A 82 -0.02 -7.49 5.12
C LEU A 82 -1.47 -7.95 5.29
N ALA A 83 -1.77 -9.23 5.07
CA ALA A 83 -3.11 -9.79 5.31
C ALA A 83 -3.56 -9.62 6.77
N ARG A 84 -2.67 -9.89 7.73
CA ARG A 84 -2.95 -9.70 9.17
C ARG A 84 -3.18 -8.24 9.52
N PHE A 85 -2.31 -7.36 9.03
CA PHE A 85 -2.43 -5.91 9.22
C PHE A 85 -3.77 -5.37 8.70
N SER A 86 -4.21 -5.79 7.52
CA SER A 86 -5.48 -5.36 6.92
C SER A 86 -6.72 -5.79 7.72
N ASN A 87 -6.58 -6.73 8.64
CA ASN A 87 -7.65 -7.21 9.52
C ASN A 87 -7.41 -6.88 11.00
N ASP A 88 -6.43 -6.02 11.30
CA ASP A 88 -6.05 -5.73 12.69
C ASP A 88 -7.01 -4.69 13.31
N ASP A 89 -7.59 -5.01 14.47
CA ASP A 89 -8.48 -4.13 15.22
C ASP A 89 -7.86 -2.77 15.54
N ARG A 90 -6.52 -2.69 15.66
CA ARG A 90 -5.82 -1.42 15.89
C ARG A 90 -5.97 -0.45 14.72
N LEU A 91 -6.23 -0.96 13.52
CA LEU A 91 -6.56 -0.19 12.32
C LEU A 91 -8.08 -0.04 12.14
N LEU A 92 -8.82 -1.15 12.29
CA LEU A 92 -10.24 -1.21 11.95
C LEU A 92 -11.14 -0.51 12.98
N ARG A 93 -10.87 -0.63 14.28
CA ARG A 93 -11.74 -0.01 15.30
C ARG A 93 -11.76 1.52 15.19
N PRO A 94 -10.62 2.23 15.07
CA PRO A 94 -10.65 3.68 14.82
C PRO A 94 -11.43 4.05 13.56
N MET A 95 -11.32 3.25 12.50
CA MET A 95 -12.04 3.47 11.25
C MET A 95 -13.56 3.30 11.45
N ALA A 96 -13.98 2.24 12.14
CA ALA A 96 -15.38 1.99 12.47
C ALA A 96 -15.98 3.13 13.31
N GLU A 97 -15.21 3.59 14.28
CA GLU A 97 -15.57 4.69 15.18
C GLU A 97 -15.71 6.04 14.46
N LEU A 98 -14.86 6.33 13.47
CA LEU A 98 -14.92 7.54 12.66
C LEU A 98 -16.03 7.49 11.59
N MET A 99 -16.27 6.32 11.00
CA MET A 99 -17.29 6.12 9.97
C MET A 99 -18.69 5.95 10.56
N GLY A 100 -18.79 5.50 11.83
CA GLY A 100 -20.05 5.13 12.44
C GLY A 100 -20.68 3.86 11.86
N ASP A 101 -19.86 3.00 11.23
CA ASP A 101 -20.28 1.78 10.54
C ASP A 101 -19.14 0.74 10.54
N GLU A 102 -19.42 -0.51 10.13
CA GLU A 102 -18.43 -1.58 10.02
C GLU A 102 -17.55 -1.40 8.77
N PRO A 103 -16.22 -1.26 8.91
CA PRO A 103 -15.33 -1.14 7.76
C PRO A 103 -15.27 -2.45 6.96
N VAL A 104 -15.32 -2.32 5.64
CA VAL A 104 -15.10 -3.43 4.71
C VAL A 104 -13.89 -3.11 3.83
N LEU A 105 -12.99 -4.08 3.66
CA LEU A 105 -11.84 -3.93 2.77
C LEU A 105 -12.31 -3.82 1.31
N MET A 106 -12.24 -2.61 0.75
CA MET A 106 -12.62 -2.34 -0.65
C MET A 106 -11.42 -2.34 -1.60
N GLU A 107 -10.33 -1.69 -1.21
CA GLU A 107 -9.09 -1.61 -2.01
C GLU A 107 -7.87 -1.69 -1.11
N GLU A 108 -6.90 -2.47 -1.57
CA GLU A 108 -5.58 -2.67 -0.98
C GLU A 108 -4.51 -2.43 -2.04
N LYS A 109 -3.48 -1.68 -1.68
CA LYS A 109 -2.38 -1.36 -2.58
C LYS A 109 -1.12 -1.02 -1.81
N LEU A 110 0.02 -1.39 -2.39
CA LEU A 110 1.31 -0.82 -2.01
C LEU A 110 1.68 0.22 -3.06
N ASN A 111 1.85 1.47 -2.63
CA ASN A 111 2.33 2.54 -3.50
C ASN A 111 3.85 2.65 -3.33
N TYR A 112 4.56 2.66 -4.46
CA TYR A 112 6.01 2.74 -4.51
C TYR A 112 6.44 4.00 -5.25
N LYS A 113 7.72 4.33 -5.10
CA LYS A 113 8.45 5.25 -5.98
C LYS A 113 9.73 4.58 -6.49
N GLN A 114 9.73 3.24 -6.53
CA GLN A 114 10.91 2.42 -6.78
C GLN A 114 11.27 2.45 -8.26
N PRO A 115 12.48 2.91 -8.63
CA PRO A 115 12.99 2.74 -9.98
C PRO A 115 13.19 1.27 -10.32
N VAL A 116 12.89 0.91 -11.56
CA VAL A 116 13.10 -0.44 -12.10
C VAL A 116 13.96 -0.38 -13.37
N PRO A 117 14.62 -1.49 -13.75
CA PRO A 117 15.26 -1.57 -15.06
C PRO A 117 14.28 -1.23 -16.18
N ALA A 118 14.80 -0.85 -17.35
CA ALA A 118 13.95 -0.61 -18.51
C ALA A 118 13.15 -1.88 -18.83
N MET A 119 11.82 -1.76 -18.79
CA MET A 119 10.88 -2.84 -19.09
C MET A 119 10.31 -2.64 -20.49
N ASP A 120 11.18 -2.50 -21.49
CA ASP A 120 10.83 -2.11 -22.87
C ASP A 120 9.91 -3.13 -23.59
N LEU A 121 9.75 -4.32 -23.02
CA LEU A 121 8.79 -5.32 -23.47
C LEU A 121 7.33 -4.94 -23.16
N PHE A 122 7.11 -3.93 -22.31
CA PHE A 122 5.78 -3.50 -21.88
C PHE A 122 5.48 -2.09 -22.38
N ASP A 123 4.20 -1.85 -22.70
CA ASP A 123 3.71 -0.50 -22.97
C ASP A 123 3.59 0.23 -21.62
N VAL A 124 4.58 1.08 -21.34
CA VAL A 124 4.69 1.82 -20.08
C VAL A 124 4.15 3.24 -20.27
N PRO A 125 2.99 3.58 -19.68
CA PRO A 125 2.44 4.93 -19.80
C PRO A 125 3.33 5.98 -19.15
N ALA A 126 3.20 7.22 -19.60
CA ALA A 126 3.81 8.35 -18.90
C ALA A 126 3.25 8.49 -17.48
N ASP A 127 4.10 8.94 -16.57
CA ASP A 127 3.70 9.31 -15.21
C ASP A 127 2.87 10.59 -15.26
N ASP A 128 1.64 10.53 -14.75
CA ASP A 128 0.65 11.60 -14.77
C ASP A 128 0.56 12.37 -13.46
N ASP A 129 1.30 11.94 -12.42
CA ASP A 129 1.47 12.66 -11.17
C ASP A 129 2.27 13.95 -11.45
N ARG A 130 1.54 15.06 -11.60
CA ARG A 130 2.07 16.42 -11.77
C ARG A 130 2.32 17.11 -10.43
#